data_AF-A0A6L9MM71-F1
#
_entry.id   AF-A0A6L9MM71-F1
#
_cell.length_a   1.000
_cell.length_b   1.000
_cell.length_c   1.000
_cell.angle_alpha   90.00
_cell.angle_beta   90.00
_cell.angle_gamma   90.00
#
_symmetry.space_group_name_H-M   'P 1'
#
loop_
_entity.id
_entity.type
_entity.pdbx_description
1 polymer ?
#
loop_
_entity_poly.entity_id
_entity_poly.type
_entity_poly.pdbx_seq_one_letter_code
_entity_poly.pdbx_strand_id
1 'polypeptide(L)' 'MISRIREQVRLSISRYRDAGYSAIDVAALRRDVMESSASGEDVAEDTISEIIVEECSNQGIPVILKGTDLSVRT' A
#
# COMPACT_ATOMS: atom_id res chain seq x y z
N MET A 1 7.84 13.78 -4.29
CA MET A 1 8.20 12.37 -4.06
C MET A 1 7.06 11.67 -3.32
N ILE A 2 6.87 11.89 -2.01
CA ILE A 2 5.77 11.26 -1.24
C ILE A 2 4.37 11.56 -1.80
N SER A 3 4.11 12.76 -2.33
CA SER A 3 2.82 13.11 -2.91
C SER A 3 2.43 12.23 -4.12
N ARG A 4 3.41 11.78 -4.90
CA ARG A 4 3.18 10.91 -6.07
C ARG A 4 2.90 9.47 -5.66
N ILE A 5 3.65 8.94 -4.69
CA ILE A 5 3.39 7.63 -4.06
C ILE A 5 1.98 7.61 -3.45
N ARG A 6 1.60 8.65 -2.69
CA ARG A 6 0.28 8.75 -2.07
C ARG A 6 -0.84 8.80 -3.12
N GLU A 7 -0.64 9.50 -4.24
CA GLU A 7 -1.59 9.48 -5.35
C GLU A 7 -1.72 8.09 -5.99
N GLN A 8 -0.61 7.40 -6.23
CA GLN A 8 -0.63 6.02 -6.75
C GLN A 8 -1.33 5.04 -5.80
N VAL A 9 -1.09 5.17 -4.50
CA VAL A 9 -1.79 4.40 -3.46
C VAL A 9 -3.29 4.65 -3.53
N ARG A 10 -3.74 5.91 -3.57
CA ARG A 10 -5.17 6.27 -3.69
C ARG A 10 -5.83 5.72 -4.94
N LEU A 11 -5.15 5.84 -6.08
CA LEU A 11 -5.63 5.30 -7.36
C LEU A 11 -5.79 3.79 -7.29
N SER A 12 -4.79 3.11 -6.73
CA SER A 12 -4.80 1.67 -6.60
C SER A 12 -5.89 1.22 -5.63
N ILE A 13 -6.01 1.81 -4.45
CA ILE A 13 -7.11 1.58 -3.51
C ILE A 13 -8.48 1.75 -4.17
N SER A 14 -8.65 2.80 -4.97
CA SER A 14 -9.89 3.05 -5.71
C SER A 14 -10.20 1.94 -6.71
N ARG A 15 -9.19 1.41 -7.42
CA ARG A 15 -9.36 0.25 -8.32
C ARG A 15 -9.77 -1.00 -7.56
N TYR A 16 -9.15 -1.30 -6.42
CA TYR A 16 -9.55 -2.45 -5.59
C TYR A 16 -11.00 -2.31 -5.10
N ARG A 17 -11.40 -1.11 -4.71
CA ARG A 17 -12.78 -0.84 -4.31
C ARG A 17 -13.78 -1.00 -5.47
N ASP A 18 -13.46 -0.45 -6.64
CA ASP A 18 -14.31 -0.57 -7.85
C ASP A 18 -14.44 -2.02 -8.31
N ALA A 19 -13.38 -2.81 -8.15
CA ALA A 19 -13.38 -4.25 -8.40
C ALA A 19 -14.13 -5.08 -7.32
N GLY A 20 -14.69 -4.43 -6.29
CA GLY A 20 -15.50 -5.08 -5.26
C GLY A 20 -14.72 -5.76 -4.14
N TYR A 21 -13.43 -5.44 -3.97
CA TYR A 21 -12.66 -5.97 -2.85
C TYR A 21 -13.12 -5.36 -1.53
N SER A 22 -13.44 -6.22 -0.56
CA SER A 22 -13.81 -5.83 0.80
C SER A 22 -12.63 -5.58 1.72
N ALA A 23 -11.42 -5.96 1.30
CA ALA A 23 -10.18 -5.70 2.02
C ALA A 23 -9.00 -5.61 1.04
N ILE A 24 -7.98 -4.85 1.39
CA ILE A 24 -6.79 -4.62 0.57
C ILE A 24 -5.59 -5.30 1.20
N ASP A 25 -4.92 -6.15 0.43
CA ASP A 25 -3.64 -6.74 0.85
C ASP A 25 -2.52 -5.71 0.67
N VAL A 26 -1.90 -5.31 1.78
CA VAL A 26 -0.87 -4.25 1.78
C VAL A 26 0.36 -4.69 1.02
N ALA A 27 0.75 -5.96 1.08
CA ALA A 27 1.91 -6.46 0.36
C ALA A 27 1.65 -6.49 -1.16
N ALA A 28 0.44 -6.87 -1.57
CA ALA A 28 0.03 -6.83 -2.97
C ALA A 28 -0.01 -5.39 -3.50
N LEU A 29 -0.63 -4.47 -2.76
CA LEU A 29 -0.74 -3.07 -3.14
C LEU A 29 0.63 -2.39 -3.18
N ARG A 30 1.51 -2.68 -2.22
CA ARG A 30 2.89 -2.17 -2.20
C ARG A 30 3.65 -2.57 -3.46
N ARG A 31 3.50 -3.83 -3.90
CA ARG A 31 4.11 -4.30 -5.15
C ARG A 31 3.56 -3.54 -6.36
N ASP A 32 2.25 -3.37 -6.46
CA ASP A 32 1.60 -2.62 -7.54
C ASP A 32 2.09 -1.15 -7.61
N VAL A 33 2.24 -0.52 -6.45
CA VAL A 33 2.76 0.86 -6.33
C VAL A 33 4.24 0.91 -6.70
N MET A 34 5.07 -0.04 -6.25
CA MET A 34 6.49 -0.09 -6.62
C MET A 34 6.69 -0.36 -8.12
N GLU A 35 5.92 -1.26 -8.72
CA GLU A 35 5.95 -1.51 -10.17
C GLU A 35 5.52 -0.27 -10.95
N SER A 36 4.51 0.46 -10.46
CA SER A 36 4.06 1.73 -11.06
C SER A 36 5.04 2.89 -10.84
N SER A 37 5.84 2.83 -9.76
CA SER A 37 6.90 3.79 -9.42
C SER A 37 8.27 3.45 -10.00
N ALA A 38 8.39 2.39 -10.82
CA ALA A 38 9.64 1.88 -11.41
C ALA A 38 10.42 2.87 -12.32
N SER A 39 10.00 4.14 -12.43
CA SER A 39 10.79 5.23 -13.01
C SER A 39 11.57 6.03 -11.94
N GLY A 40 12.35 5.35 -11.11
CA GLY A 40 13.47 5.97 -10.38
C GLY A 40 13.16 6.64 -9.03
N GLU A 41 12.07 6.26 -8.35
CA GLU A 41 11.79 6.75 -6.99
C GLU A 41 12.35 5.78 -5.94
N ASP A 42 13.43 6.17 -5.26
CA ASP A 42 14.02 5.45 -4.12
C ASP A 42 13.16 5.71 -2.87
N VAL A 43 12.12 4.90 -2.68
CA VAL A 43 11.21 4.99 -1.53
C VAL A 43 11.22 3.66 -0.79
N ALA A 44 11.45 3.72 0.51
CA ALA A 44 11.47 2.53 1.36
C ALA A 44 10.11 1.82 1.36
N GLU A 45 10.14 0.49 1.29
CA GLU A 45 8.95 -0.36 1.33
C GLU A 45 8.08 -0.11 2.58
N ASP A 46 8.70 0.19 3.72
CA ASP A 46 8.03 0.56 4.96
C ASP A 46 7.21 1.84 4.80
N THR A 47 7.79 2.89 4.20
CA THR A 47 7.09 4.16 3.96
C THR A 47 5.88 3.96 3.05
N ILE A 48 5.99 3.14 2.00
CA ILE A 48 4.84 2.81 1.14
C ILE A 48 3.76 2.07 1.95
N SER A 49 4.16 1.13 2.80
CA SER A 49 3.24 0.37 3.64
C SER A 49 2.50 1.26 4.64
N GLU A 50 3.17 2.21 5.28
CA GLU A 50 2.56 3.21 6.17
C GLU A 50 1.53 4.06 5.42
N ILE A 51 1.87 4.56 4.24
CA ILE A 51 0.96 5.35 3.40
C ILE A 51 -0.28 4.53 3.01
N ILE A 52 -0.10 3.26 2.64
CA ILE A 52 -1.21 2.36 2.31
C ILE A 52 -2.17 2.21 3.50
N VAL A 53 -1.64 1.93 4.69
CA VAL A 53 -2.44 1.74 5.90
C VAL A 53 -3.18 3.03 6.26
N GLU A 54 -2.50 4.18 6.21
CA GLU A 54 -3.11 5.50 6.45
C GLU A 54 -4.26 5.78 5.48
N GLU A 55 -4.03 5.59 4.18
CA GLU A 55 -5.01 5.89 3.13
C GLU A 55 -6.21 4.93 3.15
N CYS A 56 -5.99 3.65 3.47
CA CYS A 56 -7.09 2.70 3.66
C CYS A 56 -7.89 3.02 4.93
N SER A 57 -7.21 3.33 6.03
CA SER A 57 -7.87 3.70 7.30
C SER A 57 -8.73 4.96 7.13
N ASN A 58 -8.22 5.97 6.42
CA ASN A 58 -8.96 7.19 6.10
C ASN A 58 -10.22 6.94 5.26
N GLN A 59 -10.25 5.85 4.49
CA GLN A 59 -11.39 5.44 3.67
C GLN A 59 -12.26 4.37 4.34
N GLY A 60 -11.92 3.93 5.56
CA GLY A 60 -12.60 2.85 6.26
C GLY A 60 -12.46 1.49 5.56
N ILE A 61 -11.39 1.28 4.79
CA ILE A 61 -11.14 0.05 4.05
C ILE A 61 -10.28 -0.88 4.91
N PRO A 62 -10.72 -2.13 5.16
CA PRO A 62 -9.92 -3.11 5.88
C PRO A 62 -8.63 -3.41 5.13
N VAL A 63 -7.52 -3.50 5.84
CA VAL A 63 -6.23 -3.90 5.28
C VAL A 63 -5.81 -5.27 5.80
N ILE A 64 -5.22 -6.08 4.92
CA ILE A 64 -4.63 -7.36 5.25
C ILE A 64 -3.11 -7.17 5.26
N LEU A 65 -2.52 -7.32 6.44
CA LEU A 65 -1.07 -7.31 6.64
C LEU A 65 -0.58 -8.76 6.62
N LYS A 66 -0.42 -9.36 5.43
CA LYS A 66 0.22 -10.67 5.28
C LYS A 66 1.73 -10.50 5.20
N GLY A 67 2.38 -10.45 6.35
CA GLY A 67 3.82 -10.25 6.41
C GLY A 67 4.26 -9.67 7.73
N THR A 68 4.02 -10.39 8.82
CA THR A 68 4.98 -10.37 9.91
C THR A 68 6.33 -10.86 9.36
N ASP A 69 7.17 -9.93 8.90
CA ASP A 69 8.54 -9.90 9.39
C ASP A 69 8.59 -9.12 10.71
N LEU A 70 7.60 -9.35 11.58
CA LEU A 70 7.93 -9.48 12.99
C LEU A 70 8.72 -10.79 13.11
N SER A 71 9.97 -10.76 12.66
CA SER A 71 11.00 -11.57 13.29
C SER A 71 11.05 -11.09 14.74
N VAL A 72 10.17 -11.65 15.57
CA VAL A 72 10.31 -11.61 17.03
C VAL A 72 11.64 -12.31 17.30
N ARG A 73 12.71 -11.50 17.34
CA ARG A 73 14.00 -11.89 17.91
C ARG A 73 13.73 -12.14 19.39
N THR A 74 13.39 -13.40 19.72
CA THR A 74 13.65 -13.99 21.03
C THR A 74 15.16 -14.10 21.23
#